data_AF-A0A7S1D5Z1-F1
#
_entry.id   AF-A0A7S1D5Z1-F1
#
_cell.length_a   1.000
_cell.length_b   1.000
_cell.length_c   1.000
_cell.angle_alpha   90.00
_cell.angle_beta   90.00
_cell.angle_gamma   90.00
#
_symmetry.space_group_name_H-M   'P 1'
#
loop_
_entity.id
_entity.type
_entity.pdbx_description
1 polymer ?
#
loop_
_entity_poly.entity_id
_entity_poly.type
_entity_poly.pdbx_seq_one_letter_code
_entity_poly.pdbx_strand_id
1 'polypeptide(L)'
;GLLTATDTLAPQAFGAKNYREVGLLSIRGFVVCVLAVLPTNILLFFFLRPILLFFKQPLIPSALGSQIYRVYILGLPFYVFFLVVWKFLSAQEKMKPLLLSTLL
;
A
#
# COMPACT_ATOMS: atom_id res chain seq x y z
N GLY A 1 -10.37 -0.38 0.18
CA GLY A 1 -10.31 0.20 1.54
C GLY A 1 -9.97 1.67 1.46
N LEU A 2 -8.71 2.05 1.66
CA LEU A 2 -8.28 3.45 1.69
C LEU A 2 -8.20 4.14 0.32
N LEU A 3 -7.79 3.43 -0.74
CA LEU A 3 -7.69 3.96 -2.11
C LEU A 3 -8.95 3.75 -2.97
N THR A 4 -10.05 3.29 -2.38
CA THR A 4 -11.28 3.01 -3.15
C THR A 4 -11.97 4.30 -3.60
N ALA A 5 -11.81 5.39 -2.86
CA ALA A 5 -12.29 6.71 -3.29
C ALA A 5 -11.57 7.19 -4.55
N THR A 6 -10.27 6.88 -4.70
CA THR A 6 -9.51 7.22 -5.92
C THR A 6 -10.00 6.47 -7.16
N ASP A 7 -10.59 5.26 -7.01
CA ASP A 7 -11.17 4.51 -8.14
C ASP A 7 -12.40 5.20 -8.76
N THR A 8 -13.06 6.09 -8.02
CA THR A 8 -14.21 6.87 -8.50
C THR A 8 -13.81 8.31 -8.84
N LEU A 9 -13.08 8.99 -7.95
CA LEU A 9 -12.73 10.40 -8.11
C LEU A 9 -11.70 10.64 -9.21
N ALA A 10 -10.72 9.74 -9.41
CA ALA A 10 -9.67 9.95 -10.39
C ALA A 10 -10.17 9.84 -11.85
N PRO A 11 -10.98 8.83 -12.23
CA PRO A 11 -11.60 8.79 -13.57
C PRO A 11 -12.57 9.96 -13.81
N GLN A 12 -13.31 10.40 -12.79
CA GLN A 12 -14.19 11.58 -12.89
C GLN A 12 -13.40 12.85 -13.18
N ALA A 13 -12.33 13.11 -12.44
CA ALA A 13 -11.44 14.25 -12.67
C ALA A 13 -10.77 14.19 -14.04
N PHE A 14 -10.37 13.00 -14.49
CA PHE A 14 -9.81 12.79 -15.82
C PHE A 14 -10.82 13.07 -16.93
N GLY A 15 -12.06 12.58 -16.81
CA GLY A 15 -13.15 12.85 -17.74
C GLY A 15 -13.54 14.34 -17.80
N ALA A 16 -13.44 15.04 -16.68
CA ALA A 16 -13.62 16.50 -16.59
C ALA A 16 -12.41 17.31 -17.13
N LYS A 17 -11.40 16.65 -17.72
CA LYS A 17 -10.12 17.23 -18.18
C LYS A 17 -9.31 17.94 -17.09
N ASN A 18 -9.57 17.64 -15.81
CA ASN A 18 -8.86 18.19 -14.68
C ASN A 18 -7.70 17.28 -14.25
N TYR A 19 -6.66 17.24 -15.09
CA TYR A 19 -5.49 16.38 -14.87
C TYR A 19 -4.71 16.71 -13.58
N ARG A 20 -4.78 17.95 -13.11
CA ARG A 20 -4.15 18.37 -11.86
C ARG A 20 -4.78 17.66 -10.67
N GLU A 21 -6.11 17.56 -10.64
CA GLU A 21 -6.80 16.83 -9.57
C GLU A 21 -6.50 15.34 -9.59
N VAL A 22 -6.31 14.72 -10.75
CA VAL A 22 -5.90 13.31 -10.86
C VAL A 22 -4.58 13.06 -10.11
N GLY A 23 -3.56 13.90 -10.35
CA GLY A 23 -2.28 13.80 -9.65
C GLY A 23 -2.39 14.10 -8.16
N LEU A 24 -3.18 15.11 -7.79
CA LEU A 24 -3.38 15.51 -6.40
C LEU A 24 -4.10 14.42 -5.58
N LEU A 25 -5.10 13.77 -6.18
CA LEU A 25 -5.78 12.62 -5.59
C LEU A 25 -4.81 11.46 -5.35
N SER A 26 -3.90 11.18 -6.28
CA SER A 26 -2.88 10.14 -6.09
C SER A 26 -1.90 10.46 -4.96
N ILE A 27 -1.40 11.70 -4.87
CA ILE A 27 -0.50 12.11 -3.78
C ILE A 27 -1.22 12.04 -2.44
N ARG A 28 -2.45 12.56 -2.36
CA ARG A 28 -3.27 12.49 -1.14
C ARG A 28 -3.54 11.04 -0.74
N GLY A 29 -3.89 10.18 -1.70
CA GLY A 29 -4.08 8.75 -1.48
C GLY A 29 -2.83 8.07 -0.95
N PHE A 30 -1.66 8.36 -1.52
CA PHE A 30 -0.37 7.85 -1.03
C PHE A 30 -0.11 8.26 0.42
N VAL A 31 -0.20 9.55 0.73
CA VAL A 31 0.07 10.08 2.07
C VAL A 31 -0.88 9.48 3.09
N VAL A 32 -2.18 9.42 2.79
CA VAL A 32 -3.18 8.84 3.69
C VAL A 32 -2.93 7.35 3.90
N CYS A 33 -2.57 6.59 2.86
CA CYS A 33 -2.20 5.19 3.00
C CYS A 33 -0.96 4.98 3.85
N VAL A 34 0.10 5.75 3.62
CA VAL A 34 1.34 5.65 4.39
C VAL A 34 1.09 5.99 5.86
N LEU A 35 0.34 7.06 6.15
CA LEU A 35 -0.02 7.45 7.52
C LEU A 35 -0.92 6.44 8.22
N ALA A 36 -1.83 5.78 7.52
CA ALA A 36 -2.68 4.75 8.10
C ALA A 36 -1.90 3.44 8.39
N VAL A 37 -0.94 3.10 7.53
CA VAL A 37 -0.25 1.82 7.58
C VAL A 37 1.00 1.85 8.47
N LEU A 38 1.70 2.99 8.54
CA LEU A 38 2.86 3.19 9.43
C LEU A 38 2.62 2.82 10.90
N PRO A 39 1.62 3.35 11.61
CA PRO A 39 1.46 3.12 13.05
C PRO A 39 1.21 1.64 13.36
N THR A 40 0.37 0.99 12.56
CA THR A 40 0.10 -0.45 12.68
C THR A 40 1.37 -1.28 12.48
N ASN A 41 2.19 -0.92 11.48
CA ASN A 41 3.42 -1.62 11.18
C ASN A 41 4.50 -1.41 12.24
N ILE A 42 4.61 -0.19 12.79
CA ILE A 42 5.52 0.10 13.92
C ILE A 42 5.12 -0.75 15.13
N LEU A 43 3.83 -0.82 15.46
CA LEU A 43 3.33 -1.64 16.57
C LEU A 43 3.65 -3.12 16.36
N LEU A 44 3.39 -3.65 15.17
CA LEU A 44 3.71 -5.05 14.85
C LEU A 44 5.22 -5.32 14.83
N PHE A 45 6.05 -4.36 14.39
CA PHE A 45 7.50 -4.53 14.38
C PHE A 45 8.05 -4.87 15.78
N PHE A 46 7.54 -4.19 16.82
CA PHE A 46 7.97 -4.42 18.21
C PHE A 46 7.20 -5.54 18.91
N PHE A 47 5.90 -5.69 18.63
CA PHE A 47 5.01 -6.54 19.43
C PHE A 47 4.46 -7.76 18.71
N LEU A 48 4.84 -8.06 17.46
CA LEU A 48 4.27 -9.21 16.74
C LEU A 48 4.49 -10.54 17.47
N ARG A 49 5.70 -10.82 17.97
CA ARG A 49 5.97 -12.06 18.72
C ARG A 49 5.08 -12.22 19.97
N PRO A 50 5.02 -11.25 20.92
CA PRO A 50 4.14 -11.39 22.07
C PRO A 50 2.65 -11.43 21.69
N ILE A 51 2.23 -10.74 20.62
CA ILE A 51 0.86 -10.86 20.09
C ILE A 51 0.58 -12.30 19.63
N LEU A 52 1.48 -12.93 18.87
CA LEU A 52 1.29 -14.32 18.42
C LEU A 52 1.26 -15.31 19.59
N LEU A 53 2.10 -15.10 20.60
CA LEU A 53 2.09 -15.92 21.83
C LEU A 53 0.81 -15.72 22.65
N PHE A 54 0.25 -14.50 22.68
CA PHE A 54 -1.04 -14.23 23.32
C PHE A 54 -2.17 -15.03 22.66
N PHE A 55 -2.14 -15.18 21.33
CA PHE A 55 -3.04 -16.08 20.58
C PHE A 55 -2.68 -17.57 20.69
N LYS A 56 -1.81 -17.95 21.63
CA LYS A 56 -1.36 -19.33 21.88
C LYS A 56 -0.69 -19.99 20.68
N GLN A 57 -0.04 -19.20 19.81
CA GLN A 57 0.75 -19.78 18.73
C GLN A 57 2.02 -20.46 19.26
N PRO A 58 2.53 -21.52 18.58
CA PRO A 58 3.71 -22.22 19.04
C PRO A 58 4.96 -21.32 19.00
N LEU A 59 5.91 -21.58 19.90
CA LEU A 59 7.05 -20.70 20.15
C LEU A 59 7.95 -20.50 18.91
N ILE A 60 8.20 -21.59 18.17
CA ILE A 60 9.08 -21.62 17.01
C ILE A 60 8.47 -20.86 15.82
N PRO A 61 7.23 -21.16 15.37
CA PRO A 61 6.52 -20.36 14.36
C PRO A 61 6.42 -18.87 14.72
N SER A 62 6.13 -18.54 15.99
CA SER A 62 6.01 -17.14 16.43
C SER A 62 7.32 -16.37 16.31
N ALA A 63 8.45 -17.03 16.61
CA ALA A 63 9.77 -16.43 16.48
C ALA A 63 10.15 -16.21 15.00
N LEU A 64 9.97 -17.24 14.17
CA LEU A 64 10.27 -17.18 12.73
C LEU A 64 9.37 -16.17 12.00
N GLY A 65 8.06 -16.17 12.29
CA GLY A 65 7.11 -15.23 11.71
C GLY A 65 7.46 -13.78 12.05
N SER A 66 7.86 -13.51 13.30
CA SER A 66 8.31 -12.17 13.71
C SER A 66 9.64 -11.75 13.05
N GLN A 67 10.55 -12.68 12.75
CA GLN A 67 11.77 -12.37 12.00
C GLN A 67 11.47 -12.05 10.54
N ILE A 68 10.68 -12.90 9.86
CA ILE A 68 10.29 -12.68 8.46
C ILE A 68 9.54 -11.36 8.30
N TYR A 69 8.62 -11.06 9.22
CA TYR A 69 7.83 -9.83 9.18
C TYR A 69 8.71 -8.57 9.25
N ARG A 70 9.79 -8.58 10.04
CA ARG A 70 10.73 -7.45 10.15
C ARG A 70 11.50 -7.19 8.85
N VAL A 71 11.72 -8.21 8.03
CA VAL A 71 12.30 -8.03 6.69
C VAL A 71 11.22 -7.56 5.72
N TYR A 72 10.03 -8.16 5.78
CA TYR A 72 8.90 -7.83 4.91
C TYR A 72 8.48 -6.36 4.98
N ILE A 73 8.49 -5.78 6.18
CA ILE A 73 8.05 -4.39 6.41
C ILE A 73 8.87 -3.36 5.61
N LEU A 74 10.12 -3.68 5.27
CA LEU A 74 10.98 -2.81 4.46
C LEU A 74 10.48 -2.69 3.02
N GLY A 75 9.79 -3.71 2.51
CA GLY A 75 9.18 -3.71 1.17
C GLY A 75 7.84 -2.98 1.09
N LEU A 76 7.21 -2.71 2.24
CA LEU A 76 5.88 -2.14 2.32
C LEU A 76 5.74 -0.73 1.73
N PRO A 77 6.66 0.25 1.95
CA PRO A 77 6.55 1.56 1.31
C PRO A 77 6.58 1.48 -0.22
N PHE A 78 7.39 0.58 -0.78
CA PHE A 78 7.45 0.34 -2.21
C PHE A 78 6.15 -0.26 -2.75
N TYR A 79 5.53 -1.17 -1.99
CA TYR A 79 4.24 -1.74 -2.34
C TYR A 79 3.12 -0.69 -2.36
N VAL A 80 3.08 0.21 -1.37
CA VAL A 80 2.11 1.31 -1.33
C VAL A 80 2.32 2.27 -2.52
N PHE A 81 3.57 2.58 -2.84
CA PHE A 81 3.90 3.39 -4.02
C PHE A 81 3.41 2.73 -5.31
N PHE A 82 3.71 1.44 -5.51
CA PHE A 82 3.26 0.66 -6.66
C PHE A 82 1.73 0.68 -6.81
N LEU A 83 0.99 0.47 -5.71
CA LEU A 83 -0.47 0.52 -5.72
C LEU A 83 -1.01 1.88 -6.18
N VAL A 84 -0.42 2.98 -5.71
CA VAL A 84 -0.85 4.33 -6.11
C VAL A 84 -0.56 4.60 -7.57
N VAL A 85 0.61 4.21 -8.07
CA VAL A 85 0.98 4.36 -9.48
C VAL A 85 0.04 3.53 -10.36
N TRP A 86 -0.26 2.30 -9.97
CA TRP A 86 -1.24 1.46 -10.66
C TRP A 86 -2.60 2.15 -10.78
N LYS A 87 -3.12 2.69 -9.67
CA LYS A 87 -4.41 3.39 -9.65
C LYS A 87 -4.40 4.66 -10.50
N PHE A 88 -3.32 5.43 -10.44
CA PHE A 88 -3.13 6.64 -11.25
C PHE A 88 -3.14 6.34 -12.76
N LEU A 89 -2.45 5.27 -13.19
CA LEU A 89 -2.41 4.86 -14.59
C LEU A 89 -3.72 4.22 -15.05
N SER A 90 -4.39 3.48 -14.15
CA SER A 90 -5.71 2.89 -14.40
C SER A 90 -6.76 3.96 -14.69
N ALA A 91 -6.75 5.05 -13.91
CA ALA A 91 -7.68 6.17 -14.10
C ALA A 91 -7.53 6.90 -15.45
N GLN A 92 -6.40 6.71 -16.13
CA GLN A 92 -6.09 7.30 -17.43
C GLN A 92 -6.19 6.30 -18.59
N GLU A 93 -6.56 5.05 -18.31
CA GLU A 93 -6.54 3.92 -19.26
C GLU A 93 -5.16 3.66 -19.90
N LYS A 94 -4.08 4.14 -19.28
CA LYS A 94 -2.70 4.04 -19.79
C LYS A 94 -1.86 3.06 -18.97
N MET A 95 -2.26 1.80 -19.00
CA MET A 95 -1.66 0.73 -18.18
C MET A 95 -0.37 0.12 -18.76
N LYS A 96 -0.06 0.36 -20.04
CA LYS A 96 1.12 -0.18 -20.75
C LYS A 96 2.46 -0.03 -19.99
N PRO A 97 2.84 1.16 -19.47
CA PRO A 97 4.12 1.30 -18.77
C PRO A 97 4.17 0.46 -17.48
N LEU A 98 3.04 0.31 -16.78
CA LEU A 98 2.99 -0.52 -15.58
C LEU A 98 3.16 -2.01 -15.93
N LEU A 99 2.46 -2.48 -16.96
CA LEU A 99 2.53 -3.88 -17.38
C LEU A 99 3.95 -4.29 -17.76
N LEU A 100 4.68 -3.41 -18.45
CA LEU A 100 6.09 -3.65 -18.76
C LEU A 100 6.94 -3.75 -17.48
N SER A 101 6.74 -2.84 -16.52
CA SER A 101 7.50 -2.82 -15.26
C SER A 101 7.25 -4.03 -14.36
N THR A 102 6.08 -4.69 -14.48
CA THR A 102 5.77 -5.91 -13.72
C THR A 102 6.22 -7.20 -14.41
N LEU A 103 6.47 -7.15 -15.72
CA LEU A 103 6.88 -8.31 -16.52
C LEU A 103 8.41 -8.43 -16.64
N LEU A 104 9.13 -7.32 -16.49
CA LEU A 104 10.59 -7.26 -16.36
C LEU A 104 11.03 -7.54 -14.93
#